data_AF-A0AA37WKN1-F1
#
_entry.id   AF-A0AA37WKN1-F1
#
_cell.length_a   1.000
_cell.length_b   1.000
_cell.length_c   1.000
_cell.angle_alpha   90.00
_cell.angle_beta   90.00
_cell.angle_gamma   90.00
#
_symmetry.space_group_name_H-M   'P 1'
#
loop_
_entity.id
_entity.type
_entity.pdbx_description
1 polymer ?
#
loop_
_entity_poly.entity_id
_entity_poly.type
_entity_poly.pdbx_seq_one_letter_code
_entity_poly.pdbx_strand_id
1 'polypeptide(L)'
;MGKTPLVSIFLGAFLLSMASTNTLANDDGKSAYETNCQACHADLEDTVGPSLKEIQSLYPANKQPAFLSWTKKPGKKRDNTIQMPAMSHLDDDILIAIHEYVVSFTPAKKKKKSNKRHNFTFKAPPQTYPYYKRAYMPFASPASVGILLAPGFGLNWDAATCRLRYVFKSKQYFLGGENNKEKLESDIIYQENADALWSFAKGLTPKYKGYRLVDDLPVFIYQIGNVEVTESFQPGLTKNSIERRFTLSGHEQAVTMDLSSITKLKDGELSISSSVGKIIDSKLTLSKNQAKSFTIKMKVSSPND
;
A
#
# COMPACT_ATOMS: atom_id res chain seq x y z
N MET A 1 -36.31 86.02 -14.44
CA MET A 1 -35.15 85.66 -13.59
C MET A 1 -34.93 84.16 -13.73
N GLY A 2 -33.78 83.80 -14.31
CA GLY A 2 -33.52 82.46 -14.79
C GLY A 2 -33.22 81.44 -13.70
N LYS A 3 -33.34 80.16 -14.10
CA LYS A 3 -32.56 79.01 -13.61
C LYS A 3 -32.66 77.90 -14.65
N THR A 4 -31.57 77.71 -15.39
CA THR A 4 -31.22 76.49 -16.16
C THR A 4 -30.57 75.46 -15.20
N PRO A 5 -30.20 74.24 -15.64
CA PRO A 5 -31.03 73.03 -15.64
C PRO A 5 -30.38 71.95 -14.75
N LEU A 6 -30.99 70.76 -14.60
CA LEU A 6 -30.20 69.59 -14.19
C LEU A 6 -30.68 68.34 -14.93
N VAL A 7 -29.89 67.95 -15.91
CA VAL A 7 -29.85 66.62 -16.51
C VAL A 7 -29.31 65.66 -15.45
N SER A 8 -29.99 64.54 -15.20
CA SER A 8 -29.42 63.43 -14.43
C SER A 8 -29.40 62.19 -15.31
N ILE A 9 -28.18 61.87 -15.77
CA ILE A 9 -27.80 60.64 -16.43
C ILE A 9 -27.79 59.55 -15.35
N PHE A 10 -28.67 58.55 -15.47
CA PHE A 10 -28.56 57.30 -14.72
C PHE A 10 -27.39 56.49 -15.32
N LEU A 11 -26.20 56.64 -14.74
CA LEU A 11 -25.11 55.69 -14.91
C LEU A 11 -25.28 54.62 -13.82
N GLY A 12 -26.03 53.56 -14.14
CA GLY A 12 -26.19 52.40 -13.29
C GLY A 12 -24.85 51.68 -13.12
N ALA A 13 -24.39 51.61 -11.86
CA ALA A 13 -23.13 51.03 -11.47
C ALA A 13 -23.06 49.52 -11.78
N PHE A 14 -22.14 49.14 -12.67
CA PHE A 14 -21.63 47.78 -12.79
C PHE A 14 -20.49 47.60 -11.79
N LEU A 15 -20.82 47.42 -10.51
CA LEU A 15 -19.86 47.02 -9.48
C LEU A 15 -19.84 45.48 -9.41
N LEU A 16 -19.05 44.91 -10.30
CA LEU A 16 -18.83 43.48 -10.41
C LEU A 16 -17.82 43.00 -9.35
N SER A 17 -18.25 41.97 -8.63
CA SER A 17 -17.48 40.93 -7.95
C SER A 17 -15.97 40.85 -8.26
N MET A 18 -15.14 41.39 -7.36
CA MET A 18 -13.68 41.12 -7.30
C MET A 18 -13.28 40.30 -6.06
N ALA A 19 -14.23 40.01 -5.17
CA ALA A 19 -13.95 39.24 -3.94
C ALA A 19 -14.03 37.73 -4.15
N SER A 20 -14.77 37.25 -5.16
CA SER A 20 -15.04 35.81 -5.35
C SER A 20 -13.89 35.03 -5.98
N THR A 21 -13.05 35.66 -6.80
CA THR A 21 -11.96 34.98 -7.53
C THR A 21 -10.79 34.58 -6.61
N ASN A 22 -10.45 35.44 -5.64
CA ASN A 22 -9.34 35.18 -4.71
C ASN A 22 -9.66 34.08 -3.69
N THR A 23 -10.94 33.86 -3.35
CA THR A 23 -11.34 32.77 -2.45
C THR A 23 -11.34 31.43 -3.19
N LEU A 24 -11.85 31.39 -4.43
CA LEU A 24 -11.86 30.18 -5.26
C LEU A 24 -10.45 29.70 -5.62
N ALA A 25 -9.55 30.62 -6.01
CA ALA A 25 -8.16 30.27 -6.34
C ALA A 25 -7.40 29.67 -5.13
N ASN A 26 -7.72 30.13 -3.92
CA ASN A 26 -7.13 29.59 -2.70
C ASN A 26 -7.69 28.21 -2.32
N ASP A 27 -8.97 27.96 -2.58
CA ASP A 27 -9.60 26.65 -2.34
C ASP A 27 -9.04 25.58 -3.29
N ASP A 28 -8.80 25.92 -4.56
CA ASP A 28 -8.16 25.03 -5.53
C ASP A 28 -6.71 24.71 -5.14
N GLY A 29 -5.94 25.74 -4.76
CA GLY A 29 -4.57 25.59 -4.25
C GLY A 29 -4.49 24.71 -2.99
N LYS A 30 -5.46 24.88 -2.07
CA LYS A 30 -5.59 24.04 -0.89
C LYS A 30 -5.91 22.59 -1.24
N SER A 31 -6.88 22.34 -2.11
CA SER A 31 -7.24 20.98 -2.53
C SER A 31 -6.06 20.28 -3.22
N ALA A 32 -5.34 21.00 -4.08
CA ALA A 32 -4.14 20.50 -4.73
C ALA A 32 -3.02 20.20 -3.71
N TYR A 33 -2.84 21.03 -2.69
CA TYR A 33 -1.91 20.77 -1.59
C TYR A 33 -2.29 19.53 -0.77
N GLU A 34 -3.57 19.39 -0.39
CA GLU A 34 -4.07 18.24 0.38
C GLU A 34 -3.85 16.92 -0.39
N THR A 35 -4.07 16.95 -1.69
CA THR A 35 -3.90 15.77 -2.56
C THR A 35 -2.44 15.37 -2.77
N ASN A 36 -1.53 16.35 -2.93
CA ASN A 36 -0.18 16.07 -3.43
C ASN A 36 0.93 16.27 -2.38
N CYS A 37 0.69 17.04 -1.33
CA CYS A 37 1.75 17.52 -0.44
C CYS A 37 1.51 17.16 1.04
N GLN A 38 0.25 17.10 1.48
CA GLN A 38 -0.10 16.93 2.90
C GLN A 38 0.33 15.58 3.49
N ALA A 39 0.52 14.55 2.66
CA ALA A 39 1.05 13.26 3.12
C ALA A 39 2.45 13.36 3.74
N CYS A 40 3.25 14.37 3.34
CA CYS A 40 4.62 14.56 3.80
C CYS A 40 4.86 15.88 4.53
N HIS A 41 3.96 16.85 4.38
CA HIS A 41 4.08 18.18 4.96
C HIS A 41 2.87 18.46 5.85
N ALA A 42 3.10 18.61 7.15
CA ALA A 42 2.05 18.98 8.10
C ALA A 42 2.04 20.49 8.34
N ASP A 43 0.92 21.01 8.82
CA ASP A 43 0.70 22.45 9.03
C ASP A 43 1.78 23.16 9.87
N LEU A 44 2.19 22.55 10.98
CA LEU A 44 2.97 23.23 12.03
C LEU A 44 4.18 22.43 12.55
N GLU A 45 4.29 21.16 12.18
CA GLU A 45 5.29 20.23 12.72
C GLU A 45 5.99 19.54 11.56
N ASP A 46 7.29 19.30 11.71
CA ASP A 46 8.06 18.55 10.72
C ASP A 46 7.70 17.06 10.82
N THR A 47 7.50 16.42 9.68
CA THR A 47 7.16 14.99 9.62
C THR A 47 8.14 14.27 8.70
N VAL A 48 7.73 13.95 7.47
CA VAL A 48 8.60 13.44 6.42
C VAL A 48 9.35 14.60 5.76
N GLY A 49 8.65 15.71 5.55
CA GLY A 49 9.17 16.99 5.10
C GLY A 49 8.94 18.10 6.13
N PRO A 50 9.45 19.32 5.85
CA PRO A 50 9.26 20.48 6.70
C PRO A 50 7.79 20.88 6.84
N SER A 51 7.44 21.53 7.95
CA SER A 51 6.11 22.08 8.16
C SER A 51 5.70 23.12 7.12
N LEU A 52 4.41 23.24 6.84
CA LEU A 52 3.85 24.24 5.93
C LEU A 52 4.23 25.67 6.35
N LYS A 53 4.29 25.93 7.66
CA LYS A 53 4.78 27.20 8.23
C LYS A 53 6.25 27.48 7.88
N GLU A 54 7.12 26.46 7.90
CA GLU A 54 8.51 26.64 7.46
C GLU A 54 8.55 26.90 5.95
N ILE A 55 7.79 26.15 5.15
CA ILE A 55 7.74 26.33 3.69
C ILE A 55 7.27 27.75 3.33
N GLN A 56 6.24 28.26 4.00
CA GLN A 56 5.76 29.64 3.88
C GLN A 56 6.87 30.66 4.15
N SER A 57 7.72 30.39 5.16
CA SER A 57 8.85 31.26 5.51
C SER A 57 9.98 31.20 4.48
N LEU A 58 10.22 30.03 3.88
CA LEU A 58 11.25 29.81 2.85
C LEU A 58 10.84 30.40 1.50
N TYR A 59 9.55 30.34 1.18
CA TYR A 59 8.97 30.76 -0.09
C TYR A 59 7.82 31.78 0.11
N PRO A 60 8.12 33.00 0.60
CA PRO A 60 7.16 34.10 0.61
C PRO A 60 6.68 34.45 -0.81
N ALA A 61 5.65 35.31 -0.92
CA ALA A 61 5.00 35.67 -2.18
C ALA A 61 5.99 36.02 -3.32
N ASN A 62 7.05 36.77 -3.03
CA ASN A 62 8.06 37.18 -4.00
C ASN A 62 9.05 36.07 -4.42
N LYS A 63 8.95 34.86 -3.84
CA LYS A 63 9.77 33.69 -4.16
C LYS A 63 8.99 32.59 -4.88
N GLN A 64 7.84 32.89 -5.47
CA GLN A 64 7.07 31.94 -6.28
C GLN A 64 7.93 31.23 -7.36
N PRO A 65 8.77 31.92 -8.16
CA PRO A 65 9.60 31.22 -9.15
C PRO A 65 10.60 30.22 -8.53
N ALA A 66 11.12 30.54 -7.34
CA ALA A 66 12.00 29.65 -6.60
C ALA A 66 11.24 28.43 -6.03
N PHE A 67 9.99 28.61 -5.61
CA PHE A 67 9.11 27.52 -5.21
C PHE A 67 8.85 26.57 -6.39
N LEU A 68 8.45 27.07 -7.55
CA LEU A 68 8.22 26.26 -8.76
C LEU A 68 9.48 25.50 -9.19
N SER A 69 10.64 26.17 -9.20
CA SER A 69 11.91 25.53 -9.55
C SER A 69 12.28 24.40 -8.59
N TRP A 70 12.10 24.64 -7.28
CA TRP A 70 12.36 23.63 -6.25
C TRP A 70 11.40 22.44 -6.35
N THR A 71 10.10 22.68 -6.49
CA THR A 71 9.09 21.60 -6.53
C THR A 71 9.26 20.73 -7.78
N LYS A 72 9.62 21.32 -8.93
CA LYS A 72 9.88 20.57 -10.17
C LYS A 72 11.20 19.80 -10.17
N LYS A 73 12.23 20.28 -9.45
CA LYS A 73 13.55 19.64 -9.40
C LYS A 73 14.20 19.75 -8.01
N PRO A 74 13.64 19.06 -6.99
CA PRO A 74 14.15 19.12 -5.63
C PRO A 74 15.47 18.37 -5.49
N GLY A 75 16.37 18.92 -4.67
CA GLY A 75 17.62 18.28 -4.27
C GLY A 75 17.58 17.74 -2.84
N LYS A 76 18.61 17.00 -2.44
CA LYS A 76 18.85 16.65 -1.04
C LYS A 76 19.33 17.90 -0.29
N LYS A 77 18.57 18.36 0.71
CA LYS A 77 18.87 19.59 1.48
C LYS A 77 19.23 19.35 2.95
N ARG A 78 18.76 18.25 3.54
CA ARG A 78 19.05 17.87 4.94
C ARG A 78 19.50 16.42 5.00
N ASP A 79 20.57 16.15 5.74
CA ASP A 79 21.19 14.82 5.78
C ASP A 79 20.22 13.76 6.34
N ASN A 80 19.45 14.14 7.37
CA ASN A 80 18.55 13.25 8.11
C ASN A 80 17.10 13.19 7.60
N THR A 81 16.76 13.83 6.47
CA THR A 81 15.42 13.73 5.87
C THR A 81 15.49 13.07 4.50
N ILE A 82 14.43 12.39 4.06
CA ILE A 82 14.40 11.91 2.68
C ILE A 82 14.51 13.08 1.68
N GLN A 83 14.99 12.82 0.47
CA GLN A 83 14.90 13.79 -0.61
C GLN A 83 13.45 13.88 -1.10
N MET A 84 12.93 15.10 -1.21
CA MET A 84 11.59 15.34 -1.75
C MET A 84 11.51 14.80 -3.20
N PRO A 85 10.47 14.06 -3.59
CA PRO A 85 10.28 13.65 -4.98
C PRO A 85 9.91 14.86 -5.85
N ALA A 86 10.29 14.81 -7.13
CA ALA A 86 9.96 15.85 -8.08
C ALA A 86 8.45 15.90 -8.38
N MET A 87 7.85 17.08 -8.25
CA MET A 87 6.43 17.33 -8.55
C MET A 87 6.23 17.82 -9.99
N SER A 88 7.11 17.41 -10.91
CA SER A 88 7.10 17.82 -12.33
C SER A 88 5.86 17.34 -13.10
N HIS A 89 5.05 16.48 -12.51
CA HIS A 89 3.78 15.99 -13.05
C HIS A 89 2.62 16.97 -12.82
N LEU A 90 2.82 18.01 -11.99
CA LEU A 90 1.85 19.08 -11.80
C LEU A 90 2.20 20.25 -12.73
N ASP A 91 1.17 20.78 -13.38
CA ASP A 91 1.28 21.97 -14.23
C ASP A 91 1.65 23.21 -13.41
N ASP A 92 2.24 24.21 -14.06
CA ASP A 92 2.67 25.44 -13.38
C ASP A 92 1.52 26.18 -12.70
N ASP A 93 0.33 26.21 -13.32
CA ASP A 93 -0.86 26.85 -12.75
C ASP A 93 -1.27 26.19 -11.42
N ILE A 94 -1.15 24.85 -11.32
CA ILE A 94 -1.42 24.11 -10.09
C ILE A 94 -0.36 24.42 -9.02
N LEU A 95 0.92 24.46 -9.41
CA LEU A 95 2.02 24.79 -8.49
C LEU A 95 1.95 26.24 -7.99
N ILE A 96 1.47 27.16 -8.82
CA ILE A 96 1.19 28.55 -8.47
C ILE A 96 0.04 28.60 -7.45
N ALA A 97 -1.07 27.92 -7.71
CA ALA A 97 -2.19 27.87 -6.77
C ALA A 97 -1.78 27.27 -5.40
N ILE A 98 -0.97 26.20 -5.40
CA ILE A 98 -0.40 25.63 -4.17
C ILE A 98 0.48 26.66 -3.45
N HIS A 99 1.29 27.42 -4.19
CA HIS A 99 2.14 28.47 -3.60
C HIS A 99 1.31 29.58 -2.97
N GLU A 100 0.25 30.04 -3.64
CA GLU A 100 -0.68 31.03 -3.10
C GLU A 100 -1.38 30.54 -1.83
N TYR A 101 -1.76 29.26 -1.79
CA TYR A 101 -2.26 28.63 -0.57
C TYR A 101 -1.20 28.61 0.54
N VAL A 102 0.03 28.18 0.25
CA VAL A 102 1.14 28.17 1.21
C VAL A 102 1.42 29.57 1.77
N VAL A 103 1.38 30.60 0.92
CA VAL A 103 1.60 31.99 1.33
C VAL A 103 0.44 32.50 2.17
N SER A 104 -0.80 32.20 1.79
CA SER A 104 -2.00 32.62 2.52
C SER A 104 -2.32 31.77 3.74
N PHE A 105 -1.58 30.66 3.94
CA PHE A 105 -1.76 29.74 5.05
C PHE A 105 -1.63 30.47 6.39
N THR A 106 -2.75 30.64 7.06
CA THR A 106 -2.77 30.99 8.48
C THR A 106 -3.08 29.72 9.26
N PRO A 107 -2.19 29.26 10.16
CA PRO A 107 -2.50 28.11 10.98
C PRO A 107 -3.76 28.43 11.78
N ALA A 108 -4.79 27.60 11.62
CA ALA A 108 -5.97 27.69 12.45
C ALA A 108 -5.51 27.72 13.91
N LYS A 109 -5.99 28.70 14.71
CA LYS A 109 -5.74 28.72 16.16
C LYS A 109 -6.04 27.32 16.65
N LYS A 110 -5.03 26.58 17.13
CA LYS A 110 -5.23 25.25 17.73
C LYS A 110 -6.38 25.45 18.71
N LYS A 111 -7.59 24.94 18.41
CA LYS A 111 -8.65 24.90 19.41
C LYS A 111 -7.96 24.24 20.58
N LYS A 112 -7.89 24.92 21.74
CA LYS A 112 -7.41 24.29 22.98
C LYS A 112 -8.13 22.95 22.99
N LYS A 113 -7.40 21.85 22.78
CA LYS A 113 -8.00 20.52 22.82
C LYS A 113 -8.74 20.53 24.14
N SER A 114 -10.06 20.42 24.11
CA SER A 114 -10.80 20.39 25.35
C SER A 114 -10.22 19.20 26.09
N ASN A 115 -9.59 19.43 27.25
CA ASN A 115 -9.20 18.33 28.13
C ASN A 115 -10.42 17.54 28.62
N LYS A 116 -11.64 17.99 28.28
CA LYS A 116 -12.79 17.10 28.16
C LYS A 116 -12.50 16.08 27.07
N ARG A 117 -11.90 14.96 27.48
CA ARG A 117 -12.08 13.68 26.82
C ARG A 117 -13.58 13.54 26.61
N HIS A 118 -14.06 13.71 25.38
CA HIS A 118 -15.31 13.06 25.04
C HIS A 118 -15.05 11.58 25.30
N ASN A 119 -15.80 10.97 26.21
CA ASN A 119 -15.76 9.52 26.45
C ASN A 119 -16.38 8.79 25.26
N PHE A 120 -15.95 9.13 24.05
CA PHE A 120 -16.22 8.33 22.86
C PHE A 120 -15.27 7.15 22.91
N THR A 121 -15.71 6.10 23.58
CA THR A 121 -15.04 4.80 23.52
C THR A 121 -15.48 4.14 22.22
N PHE A 122 -14.89 4.54 21.09
CA PHE A 122 -14.99 3.72 19.89
C PHE A 122 -14.29 2.40 20.18
N LYS A 123 -15.08 1.35 20.33
CA LYS A 123 -14.56 -0.01 20.27
C LYS A 123 -14.68 -0.44 18.82
N ALA A 124 -13.56 -0.54 18.13
CA ALA A 124 -13.55 -1.15 16.81
C ALA A 124 -14.21 -2.54 16.93
N PRO A 125 -15.09 -2.91 15.98
CA PRO A 125 -15.68 -4.24 16.00
C PRO A 125 -14.56 -5.29 16.02
N PRO A 126 -14.78 -6.44 16.68
CA PRO A 126 -13.80 -7.52 16.69
C PRO A 126 -13.42 -7.88 15.26
N GLN A 127 -12.12 -7.96 14.99
CA GLN A 127 -11.63 -8.37 13.67
C GLN A 127 -12.12 -9.78 13.36
N THR A 128 -12.78 -9.95 12.22
CA THR A 128 -13.16 -11.26 11.69
C THR A 128 -12.01 -11.86 10.89
N TYR A 129 -11.93 -13.19 10.87
CA TYR A 129 -10.93 -13.97 10.13
C TYR A 129 -11.65 -14.95 9.21
N PRO A 130 -11.07 -15.28 8.05
CA PRO A 130 -9.82 -14.76 7.53
C PRO A 130 -9.99 -13.34 6.94
N TYR A 131 -8.89 -12.59 6.79
CA TYR A 131 -8.88 -11.32 6.07
C TYR A 131 -7.49 -11.02 5.48
N TYR A 132 -7.42 -10.06 4.57
CA TYR A 132 -6.16 -9.60 4.00
C TYR A 132 -5.98 -8.09 4.17
N LYS A 133 -4.73 -7.63 4.05
CA LYS A 133 -4.39 -6.22 4.00
C LYS A 133 -3.16 -6.02 3.12
N ARG A 134 -3.20 -5.01 2.26
CA ARG A 134 -1.96 -4.49 1.65
C ARG A 134 -1.19 -3.75 2.73
N ALA A 135 -0.03 -4.26 3.06
CA ALA A 135 0.80 -3.71 4.12
C ALA A 135 2.26 -4.00 3.83
N TYR A 136 3.12 -3.06 4.20
CA TYR A 136 4.54 -3.35 4.25
C TYR A 136 4.79 -4.39 5.35
N MET A 137 5.46 -5.47 4.99
CA MET A 137 5.83 -6.54 5.90
C MET A 137 7.33 -6.82 5.80
N PRO A 138 8.02 -7.14 6.90
CA PRO A 138 9.45 -7.45 6.86
C PRO A 138 9.77 -8.61 5.89
N PHE A 139 10.98 -8.64 5.34
CA PHE A 139 11.47 -9.70 4.43
C PHE A 139 10.71 -9.84 3.09
N ALA A 140 9.86 -8.86 2.76
CA ALA A 140 9.09 -8.78 1.52
C ALA A 140 9.24 -7.40 0.87
N SER A 141 8.81 -7.27 -0.38
CA SER A 141 8.81 -5.99 -1.08
C SER A 141 7.71 -5.03 -0.53
N PRO A 142 7.77 -3.72 -0.88
CA PRO A 142 6.68 -2.79 -0.62
C PRO A 142 5.32 -3.19 -1.21
N ALA A 143 5.28 -4.09 -2.19
CA ALA A 143 4.06 -4.61 -2.81
C ALA A 143 3.48 -5.84 -2.09
N SER A 144 3.87 -6.04 -0.83
CA SER A 144 3.43 -7.11 0.05
C SER A 144 1.91 -7.07 0.34
N VAL A 145 1.33 -8.25 0.41
CA VAL A 145 -0.04 -8.53 0.87
C VAL A 145 0.05 -9.51 2.02
N GLY A 146 -0.35 -9.06 3.22
CA GLY A 146 -0.47 -9.94 4.36
C GLY A 146 -1.88 -10.51 4.47
N ILE A 147 -1.98 -11.81 4.72
CA ILE A 147 -3.24 -12.53 4.88
C ILE A 147 -3.25 -13.17 6.26
N LEU A 148 -4.23 -12.83 7.10
CA LEU A 148 -4.43 -13.48 8.39
C LEU A 148 -5.55 -14.48 8.26
N LEU A 149 -5.23 -15.74 8.51
CA LEU A 149 -6.14 -16.87 8.36
C LEU A 149 -6.85 -17.19 9.68
N ALA A 150 -6.20 -16.93 10.80
CA ALA A 150 -6.75 -17.09 12.15
C ALA A 150 -6.06 -16.11 13.12
N PRO A 151 -6.54 -15.96 14.36
CA PRO A 151 -5.90 -15.14 15.37
C PRO A 151 -4.41 -15.49 15.55
N GLY A 152 -3.54 -14.56 15.17
CA GLY A 152 -2.09 -14.73 15.27
C GLY A 152 -1.48 -15.73 14.29
N PHE A 153 -2.21 -16.18 13.27
CA PHE A 153 -1.70 -17.07 12.22
C PHE A 153 -1.96 -16.46 10.84
N GLY A 154 -0.90 -16.26 10.08
CA GLY A 154 -0.99 -15.58 8.80
C GLY A 154 0.23 -15.80 7.93
N LEU A 155 0.20 -15.18 6.77
CA LEU A 155 1.21 -15.31 5.74
C LEU A 155 1.45 -14.01 5.01
N ASN A 156 2.60 -13.96 4.32
CA ASN A 156 2.96 -12.87 3.43
C ASN A 156 3.05 -13.36 1.99
N TRP A 157 2.28 -12.74 1.10
CA TRP A 157 2.38 -12.93 -0.35
C TRP A 157 2.89 -11.65 -1.00
N ASP A 158 3.88 -11.74 -1.89
CA ASP A 158 4.58 -10.59 -2.44
C ASP A 158 4.27 -10.40 -3.92
N ALA A 159 3.59 -9.31 -4.27
CA ALA A 159 3.21 -9.01 -5.65
C ALA A 159 4.39 -8.65 -6.56
N ALA A 160 5.54 -8.20 -6.00
CA ALA A 160 6.72 -7.92 -6.81
C ALA A 160 7.39 -9.19 -7.32
N THR A 161 7.29 -10.29 -6.56
CA THR A 161 7.90 -11.59 -6.90
C THR A 161 6.88 -12.68 -7.22
N CYS A 162 5.58 -12.37 -7.13
CA CYS A 162 4.45 -13.28 -7.37
C CYS A 162 4.57 -14.61 -6.60
N ARG A 163 4.98 -14.54 -5.33
CA ARG A 163 5.18 -15.72 -4.49
C ARG A 163 4.80 -15.50 -3.04
N LEU A 164 4.46 -16.61 -2.38
CA LEU A 164 4.46 -16.69 -0.92
C LEU A 164 5.90 -16.46 -0.42
N ARG A 165 6.06 -15.63 0.61
CA ARG A 165 7.36 -15.38 1.23
C ARG A 165 7.54 -16.26 2.45
N TYR A 166 6.58 -16.20 3.37
CA TYR A 166 6.62 -16.95 4.61
C TYR A 166 5.24 -17.05 5.25
N VAL A 167 5.13 -17.98 6.19
CA VAL A 167 3.99 -18.16 7.08
C VAL A 167 4.47 -18.02 8.51
N PHE A 168 3.72 -17.29 9.34
CA PHE A 168 4.10 -16.94 10.70
C PHE A 168 2.99 -17.25 11.69
N LYS A 169 3.40 -17.44 12.95
CA LYS A 169 2.50 -17.52 14.09
C LYS A 169 2.98 -16.64 15.22
N SER A 170 2.23 -15.59 15.51
CA SER A 170 2.58 -14.58 16.50
C SER A 170 1.38 -13.98 17.21
N LYS A 171 1.60 -13.55 18.45
CA LYS A 171 0.63 -12.72 19.19
C LYS A 171 0.68 -11.25 18.75
N GLN A 172 1.70 -10.86 17.99
CA GLN A 172 1.90 -9.49 17.54
C GLN A 172 1.30 -9.26 16.15
N TYR A 173 0.92 -8.02 15.89
CA TYR A 173 0.39 -7.58 14.61
C TYR A 173 1.50 -7.02 13.71
N PHE A 174 1.67 -7.59 12.52
CA PHE A 174 2.74 -7.23 11.59
C PHE A 174 2.27 -6.57 10.28
N LEU A 175 0.97 -6.29 10.11
CA LEU A 175 0.45 -5.62 8.91
C LEU A 175 0.54 -4.09 9.00
N GLY A 176 1.71 -3.58 9.39
CA GLY A 176 1.92 -2.16 9.71
C GLY A 176 3.36 -1.67 9.53
N GLY A 177 4.20 -2.41 8.81
CA GLY A 177 5.57 -2.02 8.50
C GLY A 177 6.64 -2.91 9.15
N GLU A 178 7.86 -2.37 9.21
CA GLU A 178 9.07 -3.10 9.65
C GLU A 178 9.26 -3.21 11.16
N ASN A 179 8.30 -2.71 11.93
CA ASN A 179 8.36 -2.75 13.39
C ASN A 179 8.43 -4.19 13.90
N ASN A 180 9.36 -4.46 14.82
CA ASN A 180 9.55 -5.78 15.44
C ASN A 180 9.93 -6.88 14.43
N LYS A 181 10.74 -6.52 13.43
CA LYS A 181 11.26 -7.46 12.41
C LYS A 181 11.92 -8.68 13.04
N GLU A 182 12.76 -8.49 14.06
CA GLU A 182 13.46 -9.57 14.77
C GLU A 182 12.46 -10.51 15.44
N LYS A 183 11.37 -9.95 15.96
CA LYS A 183 10.30 -10.73 16.56
C LYS A 183 9.56 -11.55 15.50
N LEU A 184 9.23 -10.95 14.35
CA LEU A 184 8.63 -11.67 13.23
C LEU A 184 9.53 -12.81 12.76
N GLU A 185 10.84 -12.56 12.62
CA GLU A 185 11.82 -13.57 12.22
C GLU A 185 11.76 -14.79 13.12
N SER A 186 11.73 -14.57 14.44
CA SER A 186 11.55 -15.63 15.45
C SER A 186 10.18 -16.32 15.41
N ASP A 187 9.19 -15.73 14.74
CA ASP A 187 7.79 -16.19 14.67
C ASP A 187 7.41 -16.80 13.32
N ILE A 188 8.30 -16.76 12.32
CA ILE A 188 8.14 -17.48 11.05
C ILE A 188 8.18 -18.99 11.32
N ILE A 189 7.22 -19.73 10.76
CA ILE A 189 7.12 -21.18 10.87
C ILE A 189 7.80 -21.86 9.68
N TYR A 190 7.56 -21.35 8.48
CA TYR A 190 8.30 -21.72 7.28
C TYR A 190 8.37 -20.59 6.27
N GLN A 191 9.39 -20.66 5.40
CA GLN A 191 9.73 -19.66 4.41
C GLN A 191 9.95 -20.33 3.04
N GLU A 192 9.53 -19.67 1.97
CA GLU A 192 9.82 -20.11 0.60
C GLU A 192 10.97 -19.27 0.03
N ASN A 193 12.10 -19.94 -0.20
CA ASN A 193 13.34 -19.28 -0.61
C ASN A 193 13.64 -19.40 -2.11
N ALA A 194 12.91 -20.23 -2.86
CA ALA A 194 13.15 -20.40 -4.30
C ALA A 194 12.83 -19.13 -5.09
N ASP A 195 13.73 -18.78 -5.99
CA ASP A 195 13.51 -17.76 -7.02
C ASP A 195 12.47 -18.18 -8.06
N ALA A 196 12.32 -19.49 -8.29
CA ALA A 196 11.32 -20.06 -9.18
C ALA A 196 10.70 -21.31 -8.54
N LEU A 197 9.40 -21.22 -8.20
CA LEU A 197 8.62 -22.34 -7.67
C LEU A 197 8.30 -23.39 -8.75
N TRP A 198 8.19 -22.95 -10.00
CA TRP A 198 7.73 -23.76 -11.12
C TRP A 198 8.87 -24.09 -12.07
N SER A 199 8.87 -25.31 -12.62
CA SER A 199 9.86 -25.74 -13.62
C SER A 199 9.88 -24.84 -14.86
N PHE A 200 8.71 -24.37 -15.31
CA PHE A 200 8.59 -23.46 -16.44
C PHE A 200 8.97 -22.01 -16.11
N ALA A 201 9.21 -21.67 -14.84
CA ALA A 201 9.54 -20.31 -14.41
C ALA A 201 11.04 -20.00 -14.41
N LYS A 202 11.90 -21.01 -14.59
CA LYS A 202 13.36 -20.82 -14.52
C LYS A 202 13.83 -19.82 -15.57
N GLY A 203 14.46 -18.73 -15.12
CA GLY A 203 14.95 -17.65 -16.00
C GLY A 203 13.87 -16.72 -16.54
N LEU A 204 12.62 -16.86 -16.11
CA LEU A 204 11.52 -15.97 -16.50
C LEU A 204 11.12 -15.08 -15.32
N THR A 205 10.76 -13.84 -15.63
CA THR A 205 10.24 -12.89 -14.65
C THR A 205 8.71 -12.97 -14.57
N PRO A 206 8.12 -13.29 -13.40
CA PRO A 206 6.68 -13.23 -13.21
C PRO A 206 6.14 -11.81 -13.41
N LYS A 207 4.95 -11.70 -14.02
CA LYS A 207 4.22 -10.44 -14.20
C LYS A 207 2.92 -10.50 -13.41
N TYR A 208 2.83 -9.71 -12.35
CA TYR A 208 1.61 -9.58 -11.58
C TYR A 208 0.50 -8.92 -12.41
N LYS A 209 -0.68 -9.56 -12.49
CA LYS A 209 -1.85 -9.05 -13.23
C LYS A 209 -2.94 -8.47 -12.33
N GLY A 210 -2.84 -8.66 -11.02
CA GLY A 210 -3.85 -8.22 -10.05
C GLY A 210 -4.32 -9.35 -9.14
N TYR A 211 -5.37 -9.07 -8.37
CA TYR A 211 -6.17 -10.09 -7.70
C TYR A 211 -7.64 -9.72 -7.82
N ARG A 212 -8.49 -10.73 -7.67
CA ARG A 212 -9.93 -10.55 -7.41
C ARG A 212 -10.28 -11.08 -6.03
N LEU A 213 -11.38 -10.61 -5.46
CA LEU A 213 -11.86 -11.12 -4.19
C LEU A 213 -12.87 -12.23 -4.42
N VAL A 214 -12.68 -13.35 -3.71
CA VAL A 214 -13.63 -14.46 -3.60
C VAL A 214 -13.74 -14.75 -2.11
N ASP A 215 -14.95 -14.66 -1.55
CA ASP A 215 -15.20 -14.78 -0.11
C ASP A 215 -14.28 -13.86 0.72
N ASP A 216 -14.18 -12.60 0.30
CA ASP A 216 -13.34 -11.54 0.89
C ASP A 216 -11.82 -11.81 0.94
N LEU A 217 -11.35 -12.85 0.27
CA LEU A 217 -9.94 -13.20 0.17
C LEU A 217 -9.39 -13.03 -1.25
N PRO A 218 -8.10 -12.65 -1.38
CA PRO A 218 -7.48 -12.45 -2.67
C PRO A 218 -7.22 -13.78 -3.38
N VAL A 219 -7.67 -13.84 -4.63
CA VAL A 219 -7.20 -14.78 -5.65
C VAL A 219 -6.25 -14.01 -6.55
N PHE A 220 -4.94 -14.22 -6.34
CA PHE A 220 -3.87 -13.58 -7.10
C PHE A 220 -3.81 -14.14 -8.51
N ILE A 221 -3.50 -13.28 -9.48
CA ILE A 221 -3.38 -13.60 -10.89
C ILE A 221 -2.04 -13.07 -11.38
N TYR A 222 -1.21 -13.95 -11.95
CA TYR A 222 0.09 -13.56 -12.49
C TYR A 222 0.48 -14.42 -13.69
N GLN A 223 1.34 -13.88 -14.54
CA GLN A 223 1.82 -14.50 -15.78
C GLN A 223 3.29 -14.87 -15.66
N ILE A 224 3.67 -16.08 -16.05
CA ILE A 224 5.07 -16.51 -16.17
C ILE A 224 5.25 -17.11 -17.56
N GLY A 225 5.95 -16.38 -18.44
CA GLY A 225 6.02 -16.73 -19.86
C GLY A 225 4.62 -16.84 -20.45
N ASN A 226 4.26 -18.02 -20.96
CA ASN A 226 2.94 -18.30 -21.54
C ASN A 226 1.93 -18.89 -20.54
N VAL A 227 2.35 -19.15 -19.30
CA VAL A 227 1.48 -19.75 -18.28
C VAL A 227 0.89 -18.66 -17.39
N GLU A 228 -0.45 -18.56 -17.36
CA GLU A 228 -1.15 -17.79 -16.35
C GLU A 228 -1.38 -18.68 -15.12
N VAL A 229 -1.04 -18.15 -13.95
CA VAL A 229 -1.23 -18.81 -12.66
C VAL A 229 -2.20 -17.99 -11.84
N THR A 230 -3.20 -18.66 -11.27
CA THR A 230 -3.97 -18.10 -10.17
C THR A 230 -3.67 -18.84 -8.87
N GLU A 231 -3.51 -18.09 -7.79
CA GLU A 231 -3.17 -18.61 -6.47
C GLU A 231 -4.08 -17.99 -5.40
N SER A 232 -4.57 -18.81 -4.47
CA SER A 232 -5.37 -18.34 -3.33
C SER A 232 -5.06 -19.14 -2.08
N PHE A 233 -5.40 -18.56 -0.92
CA PHE A 233 -5.07 -19.10 0.39
C PHE A 233 -6.32 -19.19 1.25
N GLN A 234 -6.49 -20.32 1.93
CA GLN A 234 -7.59 -20.55 2.87
C GLN A 234 -7.06 -21.17 4.16
N PRO A 235 -7.76 -20.98 5.31
CA PRO A 235 -7.48 -21.76 6.51
C PRO A 235 -7.60 -23.26 6.21
N GLY A 236 -6.64 -24.06 6.69
CA GLY A 236 -6.75 -25.51 6.62
C GLY A 236 -7.56 -26.09 7.78
N LEU A 237 -7.64 -27.43 7.84
CA LEU A 237 -8.41 -28.16 8.85
C LEU A 237 -7.90 -27.99 10.29
N THR A 238 -6.64 -27.59 10.46
CA THR A 238 -6.02 -27.35 11.78
C THR A 238 -5.57 -25.90 11.94
N LYS A 239 -5.44 -25.47 13.21
CA LYS A 239 -5.01 -24.12 13.63
C LYS A 239 -3.69 -23.61 13.01
N ASN A 240 -2.82 -24.50 12.54
CA ASN A 240 -1.52 -24.17 11.94
C ASN A 240 -1.41 -24.76 10.52
N SER A 241 -2.51 -24.81 9.79
CA SER A 241 -2.54 -25.35 8.44
C SER A 241 -3.12 -24.36 7.45
N ILE A 242 -2.62 -24.43 6.22
CA ILE A 242 -3.11 -23.63 5.10
C ILE A 242 -3.48 -24.54 3.93
N GLU A 243 -4.50 -24.15 3.19
CA GLU A 243 -4.78 -24.66 1.85
C GLU A 243 -4.41 -23.60 0.83
N ARG A 244 -3.51 -23.95 -0.09
CA ARG A 244 -3.12 -23.12 -1.23
C ARG A 244 -3.74 -23.71 -2.48
N ARG A 245 -4.59 -22.95 -3.18
CA ARG A 245 -5.26 -23.43 -4.40
C ARG A 245 -4.65 -22.77 -5.62
N PHE A 246 -4.36 -23.57 -6.62
CA PHE A 246 -3.71 -23.17 -7.84
C PHE A 246 -4.57 -23.53 -9.06
N THR A 247 -4.47 -22.70 -10.08
CA THR A 247 -5.12 -22.89 -11.38
C THR A 247 -4.11 -22.43 -12.42
N LEU A 248 -3.69 -23.31 -13.33
CA LEU A 248 -2.72 -22.99 -14.37
C LEU A 248 -3.41 -23.07 -15.74
N SER A 249 -3.14 -22.08 -16.58
CA SER A 249 -3.60 -22.08 -17.98
C SER A 249 -2.47 -21.67 -18.93
N GLY A 250 -2.58 -22.05 -20.20
CA GLY A 250 -1.54 -21.77 -21.20
C GLY A 250 -0.33 -22.72 -21.19
N HIS A 251 -0.39 -23.81 -20.42
CA HIS A 251 0.62 -24.88 -20.45
C HIS A 251 0.12 -26.10 -21.23
N GLU A 252 1.01 -26.68 -22.04
CA GLU A 252 0.69 -27.83 -22.90
C GLU A 252 1.29 -29.14 -22.40
N GLN A 253 2.26 -29.06 -21.48
CA GLN A 253 3.00 -30.20 -20.95
C GLN A 253 2.74 -30.39 -19.45
N ALA A 254 3.24 -31.50 -18.92
CA ALA A 254 3.32 -31.71 -17.48
C ALA A 254 4.20 -30.63 -16.83
N VAL A 255 3.87 -30.25 -15.61
CA VAL A 255 4.57 -29.21 -14.85
C VAL A 255 5.06 -29.76 -13.53
N THR A 256 6.15 -29.21 -13.02
CA THR A 256 6.72 -29.58 -11.72
C THR A 256 6.81 -28.35 -10.83
N MET A 257 6.38 -28.51 -9.58
CA MET A 257 6.55 -27.53 -8.51
C MET A 257 7.65 -28.03 -7.57
N ASP A 258 8.65 -27.19 -7.32
CA ASP A 258 9.79 -27.49 -6.45
C ASP A 258 9.51 -27.03 -5.01
N LEU A 259 9.26 -28.00 -4.13
CA LEU A 259 8.95 -27.79 -2.72
C LEU A 259 10.21 -27.87 -1.83
N SER A 260 11.39 -28.20 -2.41
CA SER A 260 12.63 -28.36 -1.63
C SER A 260 13.12 -27.05 -1.00
N SER A 261 12.71 -25.91 -1.58
CA SER A 261 13.06 -24.58 -1.10
C SER A 261 12.26 -24.10 0.12
N ILE A 262 11.28 -24.90 0.57
CA ILE A 262 10.46 -24.59 1.72
C ILE A 262 11.25 -24.95 2.98
N THR A 263 11.78 -23.93 3.63
CA THR A 263 12.58 -24.08 4.86
C THR A 263 11.68 -23.92 6.08
N LYS A 264 11.63 -24.94 6.93
CA LYS A 264 10.98 -24.89 8.24
C LYS A 264 11.92 -24.24 9.25
N LEU A 265 11.42 -23.27 10.03
CA LEU A 265 12.21 -22.50 10.98
C LEU A 265 11.82 -22.74 12.46
N LYS A 266 10.80 -23.57 12.72
CA LYS A 266 10.37 -23.96 14.09
C LYS A 266 10.23 -25.47 14.28
N ASP A 267 10.24 -25.90 15.54
CA ASP A 267 10.00 -27.28 15.97
C ASP A 267 8.62 -27.79 15.52
N GLY A 268 8.53 -29.11 15.28
CA GLY A 268 7.35 -29.78 14.71
C GLY A 268 7.62 -30.39 13.33
N GLU A 269 6.67 -31.12 12.76
CA GLU A 269 6.79 -31.69 11.42
C GLU A 269 5.99 -30.86 10.41
N LEU A 270 6.62 -30.44 9.32
CA LEU A 270 5.93 -29.80 8.19
C LEU A 270 5.50 -30.89 7.22
N SER A 271 4.20 -31.20 7.23
CA SER A 271 3.58 -32.09 6.26
C SER A 271 3.06 -31.27 5.07
N ILE A 272 3.42 -31.69 3.86
CA ILE A 272 2.95 -31.11 2.60
C ILE A 272 2.29 -32.21 1.79
N SER A 273 1.07 -31.97 1.34
CA SER A 273 0.32 -32.88 0.47
C SER A 273 -0.35 -32.13 -0.66
N SER A 274 -0.68 -32.83 -1.73
CA SER A 274 -1.39 -32.30 -2.89
C SER A 274 -2.68 -33.07 -3.12
N SER A 275 -3.73 -32.39 -3.59
CA SER A 275 -5.00 -33.03 -3.96
C SER A 275 -4.88 -33.95 -5.17
N VAL A 276 -3.90 -33.70 -6.04
CA VAL A 276 -3.61 -34.47 -7.26
C VAL A 276 -2.11 -34.46 -7.55
N GLY A 277 -1.67 -35.30 -8.49
CA GLY A 277 -0.25 -35.46 -8.80
C GLY A 277 0.48 -36.32 -7.77
N LYS A 278 1.81 -36.34 -7.86
CA LYS A 278 2.69 -37.10 -6.96
C LYS A 278 3.81 -36.22 -6.47
N ILE A 279 4.07 -36.26 -5.16
CA ILE A 279 5.24 -35.63 -4.53
C ILE A 279 6.29 -36.71 -4.35
N ILE A 280 7.43 -36.57 -5.03
CA ILE A 280 8.60 -37.46 -4.91
C ILE A 280 9.81 -36.54 -4.78
N ASP A 281 10.68 -36.79 -3.80
CA ASP A 281 11.89 -35.99 -3.54
C ASP A 281 11.63 -34.48 -3.50
N SER A 282 10.60 -34.07 -2.76
CA SER A 282 10.15 -32.67 -2.64
C SER A 282 9.76 -31.99 -3.96
N LYS A 283 9.40 -32.78 -4.99
CA LYS A 283 8.89 -32.25 -6.26
C LYS A 283 7.51 -32.78 -6.52
N LEU A 284 6.54 -31.86 -6.65
CA LEU A 284 5.20 -32.20 -7.09
C LEU A 284 5.16 -32.21 -8.61
N THR A 285 4.86 -33.37 -9.21
CA THR A 285 4.63 -33.48 -10.66
C THR A 285 3.14 -33.58 -10.96
N LEU A 286 2.67 -32.74 -11.89
CA LEU A 286 1.28 -32.64 -12.32
C LEU A 286 1.18 -32.84 -13.83
N SER A 287 0.21 -33.66 -14.26
CA SER A 287 -0.15 -33.74 -15.67
C SER A 287 -0.81 -32.45 -16.16
N LYS A 288 -0.93 -32.29 -17.48
CA LYS A 288 -1.62 -31.15 -18.10
C LYS A 288 -3.01 -30.91 -17.48
N ASN A 289 -3.78 -31.98 -17.27
CA ASN A 289 -5.13 -31.85 -16.73
C ASN A 289 -5.15 -31.61 -15.22
N GLN A 290 -4.19 -32.18 -14.47
CA GLN A 290 -4.10 -31.97 -13.01
C GLN A 290 -3.71 -30.54 -12.65
N ALA A 291 -2.84 -29.90 -13.44
CA ALA A 291 -2.41 -28.52 -13.19
C ALA A 291 -3.50 -27.47 -13.47
N LYS A 292 -4.58 -27.82 -14.18
CA LYS A 292 -5.72 -26.91 -14.39
C LYS A 292 -6.39 -26.51 -13.08
N SER A 293 -6.39 -27.35 -12.04
CA SER A 293 -6.90 -26.99 -10.72
C SER A 293 -6.42 -28.00 -9.69
N PHE A 294 -5.69 -27.53 -8.67
CA PHE A 294 -5.24 -28.39 -7.58
C PHE A 294 -5.00 -27.60 -6.29
N THR A 295 -4.89 -28.32 -5.18
CA THR A 295 -4.68 -27.75 -3.85
C THR A 295 -3.44 -28.35 -3.21
N ILE A 296 -2.57 -27.50 -2.66
CA ILE A 296 -1.50 -27.87 -1.74
C ILE A 296 -1.98 -27.64 -0.32
N LYS A 297 -1.89 -28.67 0.52
CA LYS A 297 -2.18 -28.57 1.95
C LYS A 297 -0.87 -28.61 2.71
N MET A 298 -0.65 -27.61 3.55
CA MET A 298 0.55 -27.51 4.39
C MET A 298 0.09 -27.48 5.84
N LYS A 299 0.56 -28.44 6.64
CA LYS A 299 0.23 -28.53 8.07
C LYS A 299 1.51 -28.69 8.87
N VAL A 300 1.63 -27.87 9.90
CA VAL A 300 2.68 -27.98 10.91
C VAL A 300 2.08 -28.69 12.12
N SER A 301 2.55 -29.89 12.43
CA SER A 301 2.23 -30.56 13.69
C SER A 301 3.01 -29.92 14.83
N SER A 302 2.34 -29.63 15.95
CA SER A 302 3.07 -29.31 17.17
C SER A 302 3.63 -30.61 17.76
N PRO A 303 4.78 -30.60 18.45
CA PRO A 303 5.29 -31.78 19.16
C PRO A 303 4.29 -32.37 20.19
N ASN A 304 3.29 -31.58 20.58
CA ASN A 304 2.27 -31.90 21.58
C ASN A 304 0.83 -31.93 21.00
N ASP A 305 0.66 -32.01 19.68
CA ASP A 305 -0.65 -32.20 19.03
C ASP A 305 -0.96 -33.68 18.80
#